data_AF-A0A433YFG0-F1
#
_entry.id   AF-A0A433YFG0-F1
#
_cell.length_a   1.000
_cell.length_b   1.000
_cell.length_c   1.000
_cell.angle_alpha   90.00
_cell.angle_beta   90.00
_cell.angle_gamma   90.00
#
_symmetry.space_group_name_H-M   'P 1'
#
loop_
_entity.id
_entity.type
_entity.pdbx_description
1 polymer ?
#
loop_
_entity_poly.entity_id
_entity_poly.type
_entity_poly.pdbx_seq_one_letter_code
_entity_poly.pdbx_strand_id
1 'polypeptide(L)'
;MKISLVIDGEKKEFVQSFVPGRLFRKTLELQKQIRTDITEDVVDEMIEYIVIAFGGQFTFDQCYDGIDARKILDEVINLCNVIIHGGSDSIGTEDADPNA
;
A
#
# COMPACT_ATOMS: atom_id res chain seq x y z
N MET A 1 9.08 5.10 -1.42
CA MET A 1 7.90 4.51 -0.75
C MET A 1 8.38 3.30 0.04
N LYS A 2 7.92 3.08 1.27
CA LYS A 2 8.25 1.86 2.04
C LYS A 2 6.96 1.28 2.63
N ILE A 3 6.86 -0.04 2.71
CA ILE A 3 5.77 -0.75 3.39
C ILE A 3 6.37 -1.83 4.28
N SER A 4 5.77 -2.04 5.45
CA SER A 4 6.09 -3.14 6.37
C SER A 4 4.96 -4.15 6.34
N LEU A 5 5.27 -5.40 6.00
CA LEU A 5 4.32 -6.52 6.00
C LEU A 5 4.85 -7.61 6.94
N VAL A 6 3.96 -8.28 7.67
CA VAL A 6 4.32 -9.43 8.52
C VAL A 6 4.07 -10.70 7.73
N ILE A 7 5.12 -11.35 7.23
CA ILE A 7 4.99 -12.57 6.41
C ILE A 7 5.59 -13.72 7.21
N ASP A 8 4.81 -14.77 7.47
CA ASP A 8 5.23 -15.95 8.24
C ASP A 8 5.65 -15.60 9.69
N GLY A 9 5.03 -14.57 10.27
CA GLY A 9 5.38 -14.07 11.61
C GLY A 9 6.65 -13.20 11.65
N GLU A 10 7.28 -12.94 10.51
CA GLU A 10 8.47 -12.11 10.40
C GLU A 10 8.16 -10.79 9.70
N LYS A 11 8.56 -9.67 10.31
CA LYS A 11 8.35 -8.34 9.72
C LYS A 11 9.32 -8.12 8.56
N LYS A 12 8.79 -7.92 7.37
CA LYS A 12 9.53 -7.62 6.14
C LYS A 12 9.23 -6.21 5.66
N GLU A 13 10.29 -5.46 5.42
CA GLU A 13 10.22 -4.11 4.88
C GLU A 13 10.55 -4.12 3.39
N PHE A 14 9.65 -3.55 2.59
CA PHE A 14 9.81 -3.42 1.16
C PHE A 14 9.95 -1.95 0.81
N VAL A 15 10.93 -1.63 -0.04
CA VAL A 15 11.21 -0.26 -0.49
C VAL A 15 11.13 -0.18 -2.00
N GLN A 16 10.38 0.80 -2.49
CA GLN A 16 10.34 1.14 -3.91
C GLN A 16 10.72 2.60 -4.14
N SER A 17 11.74 2.82 -4.98
CA SER A 17 12.27 4.14 -5.32
C SER A 17 11.73 4.69 -6.64
N PHE A 18 11.15 3.84 -7.50
CA PHE A 18 10.70 4.23 -8.83
C PHE A 18 9.23 3.87 -9.05
N VAL A 19 8.41 4.90 -9.27
CA VAL A 19 6.99 4.74 -9.60
C VAL A 19 6.81 4.86 -11.11
N PRO A 20 6.44 3.77 -11.82
CA PRO A 20 6.17 3.86 -13.25
C PRO A 20 4.86 4.63 -13.50
N GLY A 21 4.78 5.38 -14.61
CA GLY A 21 3.55 6.12 -14.98
C GLY A 21 2.32 5.23 -15.21
N ARG A 22 2.51 3.92 -15.44
CA ARG A 22 1.41 2.93 -15.43
C ARG A 22 0.76 2.82 -14.06
N LEU A 23 1.55 2.91 -13.00
CA LEU A 23 1.05 2.89 -11.63
C LEU A 23 0.18 4.11 -11.38
N PHE A 24 0.65 5.31 -11.73
CA PHE A 24 -0.12 6.56 -11.62
C PHE A 24 -1.50 6.47 -12.26
N ARG A 25 -1.61 5.87 -13.45
CA ARG A 25 -2.92 5.62 -14.08
C ARG A 25 -3.80 4.71 -13.22
N LYS A 26 -3.28 3.55 -12.78
CA LYS A 26 -4.00 2.64 -11.88
C LYS A 26 -4.41 3.34 -10.56
N THR A 27 -3.54 4.19 -10.03
CA THR A 27 -3.80 4.99 -8.82
C THR A 27 -5.05 5.85 -8.95
N LEU A 28 -5.21 6.54 -10.07
CA LEU A 28 -6.38 7.38 -10.33
C LEU A 28 -7.67 6.57 -10.46
N GLU A 29 -7.59 5.39 -11.08
CA GLU A 29 -8.72 4.46 -11.21
C GLU A 29 -9.16 3.95 -9.83
N LEU A 30 -8.20 3.49 -9.02
CA LEU A 30 -8.44 2.99 -7.67
C LEU A 30 -8.98 4.06 -6.71
N GLN A 31 -8.40 5.27 -6.73
CA GLN A 31 -8.87 6.39 -5.91
C GLN A 31 -10.35 6.71 -6.19
N LYS A 32 -10.77 6.61 -7.46
CA LYS A 32 -12.15 6.84 -7.86
C LYS A 32 -13.07 5.74 -7.34
N GLN A 33 -12.63 4.49 -7.34
CA GLN A 33 -13.40 3.36 -6.79
C GLN A 33 -13.56 3.49 -5.27
N ILE A 34 -12.46 3.73 -4.54
CA ILE A 34 -12.48 3.92 -3.08
C ILE A 34 -13.43 5.05 -2.67
N ARG A 35 -13.48 6.15 -3.45
CA ARG A 35 -14.38 7.28 -3.18
C ARG A 35 -15.85 6.95 -3.47
N THR A 36 -16.12 5.96 -4.32
CA THR A 36 -17.47 5.60 -4.76
C THR A 36 -18.10 4.63 -3.77
N ASP A 37 -17.48 3.46 -3.59
CA ASP A 37 -17.95 2.41 -2.68
C ASP A 37 -16.77 1.48 -2.37
N ILE A 38 -16.68 0.99 -1.13
CA ILE A 38 -15.67 0.01 -0.73
C ILE A 38 -16.36 -1.36 -0.63
N THR A 39 -16.30 -2.12 -1.72
CA THR A 39 -16.78 -3.50 -1.80
C THR A 39 -15.63 -4.49 -1.61
N GLU A 40 -15.95 -5.78 -1.47
CA GLU A 40 -14.94 -6.86 -1.44
C GLU A 40 -13.96 -6.77 -2.62
N ASP A 41 -14.47 -6.61 -3.83
CA ASP A 41 -13.69 -6.49 -5.07
C ASP A 41 -12.72 -5.30 -5.05
N VAL A 42 -13.14 -4.18 -4.46
CA VAL A 42 -12.27 -3.00 -4.30
C VAL A 42 -11.14 -3.30 -3.33
N VAL A 43 -11.39 -4.04 -2.25
CA VAL A 43 -10.33 -4.43 -1.30
C VAL A 43 -9.31 -5.35 -1.98
N ASP A 44 -9.76 -6.31 -2.78
CA ASP A 44 -8.88 -7.12 -3.61
C ASP A 44 -8.05 -6.25 -4.59
N GLU A 45 -8.66 -5.31 -5.30
CA GLU A 45 -7.92 -4.38 -6.16
C GLU A 45 -6.91 -3.52 -5.41
N MET A 46 -7.22 -3.13 -4.17
CA MET A 46 -6.32 -2.35 -3.32
C MET A 46 -5.06 -3.13 -2.94
N ILE A 47 -5.21 -4.42 -2.61
CA ILE A 47 -4.09 -5.30 -2.28
C ILE A 47 -3.28 -5.63 -3.53
N GLU A 48 -3.93 -5.94 -4.66
CA GLU A 48 -3.26 -6.11 -5.95
C GLU A 48 -2.46 -4.85 -6.31
N TYR A 49 -3.06 -3.68 -6.09
CA TYR A 49 -2.43 -2.40 -6.37
C TYR A 49 -1.17 -2.20 -5.52
N ILE A 50 -1.20 -2.53 -4.22
CA ILE A 50 0.00 -2.49 -3.37
C ILE A 50 1.08 -3.41 -3.94
N VAL A 51 0.75 -4.65 -4.30
CA VAL A 51 1.71 -5.60 -4.92
C VAL A 51 2.35 -5.02 -6.19
N ILE A 52 1.55 -4.45 -7.09
CA ILE A 52 2.02 -3.82 -8.32
C ILE A 52 2.85 -2.57 -8.00
N ALA A 53 2.43 -1.79 -7.00
CA ALA A 53 3.09 -0.59 -6.53
C ALA A 53 4.44 -0.86 -5.87
N PHE A 54 4.73 -2.09 -5.46
CA PHE A 54 6.06 -2.51 -5.04
C PHE A 54 6.78 -3.34 -6.11
N GLY A 55 6.20 -3.48 -7.30
CA GLY A 55 6.83 -4.19 -8.42
C GLY A 55 6.84 -5.71 -8.24
N GLY A 56 5.89 -6.25 -7.47
CA GLY A 56 5.77 -7.68 -7.21
C GLY A 56 6.80 -8.21 -6.20
N GLN A 57 7.29 -7.38 -5.29
CA GLN A 57 8.22 -7.81 -4.24
C GLN A 57 7.62 -8.82 -3.24
N PHE A 58 6.29 -8.86 -3.15
CA PHE A 58 5.50 -9.79 -2.36
C PHE A 58 4.26 -10.18 -3.14
N THR A 59 3.62 -11.28 -2.75
CA THR A 59 2.40 -11.79 -3.41
C THR A 59 1.15 -11.13 -2.84
N PHE A 60 0.04 -11.17 -3.57
CA PHE A 60 -1.28 -10.76 -3.08
C PHE A 60 -1.58 -11.37 -1.71
N ASP A 61 -1.44 -12.68 -1.58
CA ASP A 61 -1.70 -13.43 -0.35
C ASP A 61 -0.81 -12.99 0.82
N GLN A 62 0.48 -12.75 0.55
CA GLN A 62 1.42 -12.24 1.55
C GLN A 62 1.10 -10.82 2.01
N CYS A 63 0.61 -9.98 1.09
CA CYS A 63 0.14 -8.66 1.42
C CYS A 63 -1.16 -8.74 2.22
N TYR A 64 -2.09 -9.61 1.80
CA TYR A 64 -3.41 -9.75 2.40
C TYR A 64 -3.34 -10.25 3.85
N ASP A 65 -2.50 -11.28 4.11
CA ASP A 65 -2.30 -11.83 5.45
C ASP A 65 -1.35 -10.97 6.30
N GLY A 66 -0.34 -10.36 5.67
CA GLY A 66 0.71 -9.64 6.37
C GLY A 66 0.43 -8.16 6.66
N ILE A 67 -0.62 -7.58 6.09
CA ILE A 67 -1.05 -6.21 6.38
C ILE A 67 -2.16 -6.20 7.43
N ASP A 68 -2.16 -5.20 8.32
CA ASP A 68 -3.27 -5.04 9.26
C ASP A 68 -4.53 -4.59 8.48
N ALA A 69 -5.60 -5.38 8.54
CA ALA A 69 -6.84 -5.11 7.82
C ALA A 69 -7.42 -3.71 8.07
N ARG A 70 -7.19 -3.15 9.27
CA ARG A 70 -7.64 -1.80 9.64
C ARG A 70 -6.80 -0.70 9.00
N LYS A 71 -5.59 -1.04 8.54
CA LYS A 71 -4.63 -0.13 7.90
C LYS A 71 -4.59 -0.24 6.38
N ILE A 72 -5.16 -1.30 5.77
CA ILE A 72 -5.19 -1.47 4.30
C ILE A 72 -5.68 -0.21 3.60
N LEU A 73 -6.84 0.28 4.04
CA LEU A 73 -7.46 1.44 3.42
C LEU A 73 -6.61 2.71 3.57
N ASP A 74 -6.07 2.93 4.76
CA ASP A 74 -5.24 4.09 5.06
C ASP A 74 -3.94 4.05 4.24
N GLU A 75 -3.28 2.89 4.19
CA GLU A 75 -2.07 2.70 3.40
C GLU A 75 -2.31 2.91 1.91
N VAL A 76 -3.41 2.42 1.36
CA VAL A 76 -3.70 2.56 -0.06
C VAL A 76 -4.03 4.01 -0.41
N ILE A 77 -4.83 4.69 0.41
CA ILE A 77 -5.12 6.12 0.23
C ILE A 77 -3.82 6.93 0.33
N ASN A 78 -2.95 6.61 1.28
CA ASN A 78 -1.65 7.23 1.45
C ASN A 78 -0.76 7.00 0.20
N LEU A 79 -0.67 5.76 -0.27
CA LEU A 79 0.05 5.40 -1.50
C LEU A 79 -0.48 6.20 -2.69
N CYS A 80 -1.80 6.28 -2.82
CA CYS A 80 -2.45 7.03 -3.87
C CYS A 80 -2.07 8.51 -3.81
N ASN A 81 -2.12 9.12 -2.63
CA ASN A 81 -1.74 10.52 -2.46
C ASN A 81 -0.27 10.77 -2.78
N VAL A 82 0.64 9.91 -2.31
CA VAL A 82 2.09 9.99 -2.58
C VAL A 82 2.38 9.92 -4.08
N ILE A 83 1.68 9.04 -4.80
CA ILE A 83 1.90 8.84 -6.24
C ILE A 83 1.27 9.98 -7.06
N ILE A 84 0.08 10.46 -6.68
CA ILE A 84 -0.64 11.52 -7.40
C ILE A 84 0.00 12.89 -7.19
N HIS A 85 0.32 13.23 -5.94
CA HIS A 85 0.83 14.55 -5.58
C HIS A 85 2.36 14.64 -5.67
N GLY A 86 3.05 13.53 -5.92
CA GLY A 86 4.51 13.47 -5.96
C GLY A 86 5.07 13.72 -4.57
N GLY A 87 4.98 12.71 -3.70
CA GLY A 87 5.35 12.80 -2.28
C GLY A 87 6.73 13.40 -2.06
N SER A 88 6.72 14.69 -1.72
CA SER A 88 7.70 15.29 -0.84
C SER A 88 7.13 15.10 0.56
N ASP A 89 7.89 14.44 1.43
CA ASP A 89 7.65 14.30 2.86
C ASP A 89 6.69 13.17 3.32
N SER A 90 7.06 12.56 4.46
CA SER A 90 6.31 11.56 5.24
C SER A 90 6.35 10.09 4.77
N ILE A 91 7.53 9.54 4.45
CA ILE A 91 7.78 8.10 4.69
C ILE A 91 8.47 7.97 6.06
N GLY A 92 7.69 8.25 7.09
CA GLY A 92 8.09 8.25 8.48
C GLY A 92 6.95 7.72 9.34
N THR A 93 6.46 6.52 9.05
CA THR A 93 5.92 5.71 10.14
C THR A 93 7.13 5.24 10.93
N GLU A 94 7.51 6.07 11.89
CA GLU A 94 8.21 5.64 13.07
C GLU A 94 7.39 4.48 13.65
N ASP A 95 7.94 3.27 13.58
CA ASP A 95 7.66 2.25 14.58
C ASP A 95 8.09 2.82 15.93
N ALA A 96 7.23 3.64 16.52
CA ALA A 96 7.25 3.87 17.95
C ALA A 96 6.64 2.63 18.58
N ASP A 97 7.50 1.67 18.92
CA ASP A 97 7.22 0.63 19.90
C ASP A 97 6.44 1.22 21.08
N PRO A 98 5.17 0.82 21.33
CA PRO A 98 4.37 1.41 22.39
C PRO A 98 4.73 0.91 23.81
N ASN A 99 5.90 0.28 24.03
CA ASN A 99 6.25 -0.21 25.37
C ASN A 99 7.77 -0.37 25.61
N ALA A 100 8.43 0.70 26.07
CA ALA A 100 9.69 0.66 26.81
C ALA A 100 9.57 1.47 28.10
#